data_AF-A0A9E5LW88-F1
#
_entry.id   AF-A0A9E5LW88-F1
#
_cell.length_a   1.000
_cell.length_b   1.000
_cell.length_c   1.000
_cell.angle_alpha   90.00
_cell.angle_beta   90.00
_cell.angle_gamma   90.00
#
_symmetry.space_group_name_H-M   'P 1'
#
loop_
_entity.id
_entity.type
_entity.pdbx_description
1 polymer ?
#
loop_
_entity_poly.entity_id
_entity_poly.type
_entity_poly.pdbx_seq_one_letter_code
_entity_poly.pdbx_strand_id
1 'polypeptide(L)'
;AWQISPMVLLGRLDIQFENPSVTPQAITIRGDWSRWEIGPGSFSLPADGLSALGAPLNTIQPAGTMRASWPLMQVVREGRDVKVTGKLQLDLTQMVSALSPVKPLGAYRLRIDFQGDSSKLDLQSLSGPLLLTGQGEIVRGALRFSGQASAQEGEEKQLAALMNLLGQRRQVGNQNIVALEFQ
;
A
#
# COMPACT_ATOMS: atom_id res chain seq x y z
N ALA A 1 -13.93 -13.43 14.06
CA ALA A 1 -14.17 -14.86 13.77
C ALA A 1 -14.21 -15.06 12.25
N TRP A 2 -13.88 -16.27 11.77
CA TRP A 2 -14.08 -16.65 10.38
C TRP A 2 -15.24 -17.65 10.31
N GLN A 3 -16.10 -17.53 9.30
CA GLN A 3 -17.17 -18.49 9.02
C GLN A 3 -17.03 -18.96 7.57
N ILE A 4 -17.10 -20.27 7.34
CA ILE A 4 -17.03 -20.90 6.02
C ILE A 4 -18.35 -21.67 5.81
N SER A 5 -19.02 -21.41 4.70
CA SER A 5 -20.29 -22.08 4.38
C SER A 5 -20.09 -23.57 4.00
N PRO A 6 -21.01 -24.48 4.39
CA PRO A 6 -20.95 -25.89 3.97
C PRO A 6 -21.12 -26.09 2.45
N MET A 7 -21.50 -25.05 1.70
CA MET A 7 -21.55 -25.09 0.23
C MET A 7 -20.18 -25.30 -0.43
N VAL A 8 -19.07 -25.21 0.32
CA VAL A 8 -17.74 -25.59 -0.18
C VAL A 8 -17.70 -27.04 -0.69
N LEU A 9 -18.49 -27.94 -0.07
CA LEU A 9 -18.63 -29.33 -0.52
C LEU A 9 -19.28 -29.47 -1.91
N LEU A 10 -19.96 -28.42 -2.38
CA LEU A 10 -20.60 -28.32 -3.68
C LEU A 10 -19.79 -27.45 -4.67
N GLY A 11 -18.53 -27.12 -4.32
CA GLY A 11 -17.63 -26.32 -5.13
C GLY A 11 -17.86 -24.80 -5.05
N ARG A 12 -18.63 -24.32 -4.07
CA ARG A 12 -18.89 -22.89 -3.87
C ARG A 12 -18.25 -22.39 -2.58
N LEU A 13 -17.33 -21.44 -2.71
CA LEU A 13 -16.71 -20.76 -1.59
C LEU A 13 -17.59 -19.59 -1.14
N ASP A 14 -17.89 -19.52 0.16
CA ASP A 14 -18.43 -18.32 0.82
C ASP A 14 -17.76 -18.21 2.19
N ILE A 15 -16.88 -17.22 2.32
CA ILE A 15 -16.11 -16.91 3.52
C ILE A 15 -16.49 -15.52 3.99
N GLN A 16 -16.80 -15.41 5.27
CA GLN A 16 -16.94 -14.13 5.95
C GLN A 16 -15.84 -13.97 7.00
N PHE A 17 -15.08 -12.88 6.89
CA PHE A 17 -14.06 -12.48 7.84
C PHE A 17 -14.53 -11.26 8.62
N GLU A 18 -14.52 -11.38 9.95
CA GLU A 18 -14.86 -10.29 10.84
C GLU A 18 -13.84 -10.20 11.98
N ASN A 19 -13.17 -9.05 12.10
CA ASN A 19 -12.37 -8.70 13.25
C ASN A 19 -12.65 -7.24 13.63
N PRO A 20 -13.46 -6.97 14.67
CA PRO A 20 -13.85 -5.60 15.04
C PRO A 20 -12.68 -4.66 15.30
N SER A 21 -11.51 -5.18 15.67
CA SER A 21 -10.30 -4.38 15.93
C SER A 21 -9.59 -3.90 14.66
N VAL A 22 -9.90 -4.47 13.49
CA VAL A 22 -9.15 -4.26 12.24
C VAL A 22 -10.07 -3.99 11.05
N THR A 23 -11.25 -4.60 11.01
CA THR A 23 -12.23 -4.47 9.92
C THR A 23 -13.52 -3.86 10.46
N PRO A 24 -13.87 -2.62 10.09
CA PRO A 24 -15.11 -1.99 10.54
C PRO A 24 -16.37 -2.63 9.93
N GLN A 25 -16.21 -3.41 8.85
CA GLN A 25 -17.27 -4.18 8.21
C GLN A 25 -16.73 -5.57 7.88
N ALA A 26 -17.60 -6.59 7.94
CA ALA A 26 -17.22 -7.95 7.57
C ALA A 26 -16.83 -8.02 6.10
N ILE A 27 -15.69 -8.64 5.80
CA ILE A 27 -15.23 -8.87 4.44
C ILE A 27 -15.83 -10.18 3.96
N THR A 28 -16.47 -10.15 2.80
CA THR A 28 -17.06 -11.33 2.17
C THR A 28 -16.23 -11.75 0.97
N ILE A 29 -15.99 -13.05 0.85
CA ILE A 29 -15.29 -13.66 -0.28
C ILE A 29 -16.17 -14.78 -0.80
N ARG A 30 -16.64 -14.66 -2.04
CA ARG A 30 -17.53 -15.63 -2.69
C ARG A 30 -16.90 -16.17 -3.95
N GLY A 31 -17.20 -17.39 -4.36
CA GLY A 31 -16.66 -17.91 -5.61
C GLY A 31 -16.70 -19.41 -5.77
N ASP A 32 -15.81 -19.92 -6.61
CA ASP A 32 -15.49 -21.33 -6.80
C ASP A 32 -13.98 -21.56 -6.58
N TRP A 33 -13.41 -22.65 -7.07
CA TRP A 33 -12.00 -22.99 -6.90
C TRP A 33 -11.02 -22.15 -7.74
N SER A 34 -11.55 -21.42 -8.72
CA SER A 34 -10.80 -20.69 -9.73
C SER A 34 -11.20 -19.23 -9.83
N ARG A 35 -12.39 -18.85 -9.39
CA ARG A 35 -12.89 -17.48 -9.45
C ARG A 35 -13.41 -17.05 -8.09
N TRP A 36 -12.90 -15.95 -7.58
CA TRP A 36 -13.33 -15.34 -6.34
C TRP A 36 -13.75 -13.89 -6.56
N GLU A 37 -14.82 -13.50 -5.91
CA GLU A 37 -15.28 -12.13 -5.75
C GLU A 37 -15.10 -11.73 -4.29
N ILE A 38 -14.32 -10.67 -4.09
CA ILE A 38 -14.12 -10.07 -2.79
C ILE A 38 -15.06 -8.87 -2.75
N GLY A 39 -16.04 -8.91 -1.84
CA GLY A 39 -16.98 -7.82 -1.64
C GLY A 39 -16.29 -6.53 -1.19
N PRO A 40 -17.00 -5.39 -1.26
CA PRO A 40 -16.54 -4.12 -0.72
C PRO A 40 -16.05 -4.27 0.72
N GLY A 41 -14.91 -3.67 1.02
CA GLY A 41 -14.27 -3.87 2.31
C GLY A 41 -13.28 -2.78 2.65
N SER A 42 -12.94 -2.74 3.93
CA SER A 42 -11.81 -1.96 4.42
C SER A 42 -11.18 -2.64 5.63
N PHE A 43 -9.88 -2.41 5.82
CA PHE A 43 -9.17 -2.79 7.03
C PHE A 43 -8.26 -1.65 7.49
N SER A 44 -8.01 -1.56 8.79
CA SER A 44 -7.12 -0.58 9.41
C SER A 44 -6.11 -1.29 10.31
N LEU A 45 -4.82 -1.01 10.10
CA LEU A 45 -3.71 -1.63 10.81
C LEU A 45 -2.68 -0.55 11.22
N PRO A 46 -2.00 -0.72 12.36
CA PRO A 46 -0.81 0.08 12.67
C PRO A 46 0.28 -0.12 11.61
N ALA A 47 0.97 0.95 11.23
CA ALA A 47 2.06 0.90 10.26
C ALA A 47 3.35 0.26 10.83
N ASP A 48 3.48 0.16 12.16
CA ASP A 48 4.65 -0.38 12.85
C ASP A 48 5.03 -1.80 12.37
N GLY A 49 4.01 -2.59 11.99
CA GLY A 49 4.18 -3.93 11.45
C GLY A 49 4.93 -3.99 10.10
N LEU A 50 5.00 -2.88 9.36
CA LEU A 50 5.78 -2.81 8.11
C LEU A 50 7.27 -3.07 8.35
N SER A 51 7.78 -2.74 9.55
CA SER A 51 9.20 -2.98 9.91
C SER A 51 9.58 -4.47 9.84
N ALA A 52 8.61 -5.37 9.98
CA ALA A 52 8.82 -6.81 9.89
C ALA A 52 9.04 -7.32 8.45
N LEU A 53 8.80 -6.48 7.43
CA LEU A 53 8.93 -6.86 6.02
C LEU A 53 10.38 -6.79 5.48
N GLY A 54 11.37 -6.51 6.34
CA GLY A 54 12.79 -6.48 5.99
C GLY A 54 13.32 -5.10 5.59
N ALA A 55 14.49 -5.04 4.98
CA ALA A 55 15.08 -3.77 4.53
C ALA A 55 14.38 -3.25 3.26
N PRO A 56 14.22 -1.92 3.09
CA PRO A 56 14.66 -0.84 3.99
C PRO A 56 13.67 -0.53 5.13
N LEU A 57 12.49 -1.18 5.17
CA LEU A 57 11.42 -0.87 6.13
C LEU A 57 11.85 -1.05 7.59
N ASN A 58 12.68 -2.04 7.89
CA ASN A 58 13.26 -2.25 9.21
C ASN A 58 14.19 -1.09 9.65
N THR A 59 14.81 -0.38 8.72
CA THR A 59 15.66 0.78 9.02
C THR A 59 14.83 2.05 9.16
N ILE A 60 13.81 2.21 8.30
CA ILE A 60 12.91 3.37 8.34
C ILE A 60 12.00 3.33 9.58
N GLN A 61 11.64 2.12 10.03
CA GLN A 61 10.70 1.87 11.12
C GLN A 61 9.47 2.77 11.02
N PRO A 62 8.71 2.67 9.91
CA PRO A 62 7.54 3.51 9.74
C PRO A 62 6.48 3.16 10.79
N ALA A 63 5.90 4.18 11.39
CA ALA A 63 4.77 4.04 12.31
C ALA A 63 3.67 5.04 11.92
N GLY A 64 2.45 4.81 12.41
CA GLY A 64 1.25 5.55 11.99
C GLY A 64 0.06 4.62 11.76
N THR A 65 -0.94 5.12 11.03
CA THR A 65 -2.17 4.35 10.75
C THR A 65 -2.30 4.08 9.27
N MET A 66 -2.49 2.82 8.91
CA MET A 66 -2.78 2.38 7.54
C MET A 66 -4.25 1.99 7.43
N ARG A 67 -4.96 2.54 6.44
CA ARG A 67 -6.31 2.14 6.08
C ARG A 67 -6.37 1.71 4.63
N ALA A 68 -6.66 0.43 4.40
CA ALA A 68 -6.94 -0.09 3.08
C ALA A 68 -8.46 -0.10 2.84
N SER A 69 -8.88 0.19 1.61
CA SER A 69 -10.28 0.13 1.19
C SER A 69 -10.40 -0.21 -0.28
N TRP A 70 -11.41 -1.00 -0.62
CA TRP A 70 -11.68 -1.45 -1.97
C TRP A 70 -13.20 -1.61 -2.17
N PRO A 71 -13.71 -1.43 -3.41
CA PRO A 71 -15.07 -1.79 -3.79
C PRO A 71 -15.13 -3.32 -4.03
N LEU A 72 -15.84 -3.78 -5.05
CA LEU A 72 -15.71 -5.18 -5.47
C LEU A 72 -14.33 -5.43 -6.11
N MET A 73 -13.69 -6.55 -5.78
CA MET A 73 -12.53 -7.07 -6.50
C MET A 73 -12.82 -8.49 -7.01
N GLN A 74 -12.22 -8.84 -8.14
CA GLN A 74 -12.30 -10.17 -8.73
C GLN A 74 -10.90 -10.78 -8.79
N VAL A 75 -10.79 -12.04 -8.43
CA VAL A 75 -9.56 -12.82 -8.50
C VAL A 75 -9.86 -14.06 -9.32
N VAL A 76 -9.08 -14.30 -10.37
CA VAL A 76 -9.21 -15.47 -11.24
C VAL A 76 -7.88 -16.21 -11.25
N ARG A 77 -7.92 -17.51 -10.98
CA ARG A 77 -6.79 -18.42 -11.05
C ARG A 77 -6.87 -19.24 -12.33
N GLU A 78 -5.87 -19.09 -13.18
CA GLU A 78 -5.69 -19.86 -14.42
C GLU A 78 -4.39 -20.67 -14.31
N GLY A 79 -4.51 -21.96 -13.96
CA GLY A 79 -3.34 -22.80 -13.72
C GLY A 79 -2.52 -22.30 -12.53
N ARG A 80 -1.29 -21.79 -12.77
CA ARG A 80 -0.42 -21.20 -11.75
C ARG A 80 -0.58 -19.68 -11.64
N ASP A 81 -1.23 -19.05 -12.61
CA ASP A 81 -1.36 -17.61 -12.68
C ASP A 81 -2.57 -17.14 -11.88
N VAL A 82 -2.40 -16.00 -11.19
CA VAL A 82 -3.46 -15.32 -10.46
C VAL A 82 -3.64 -13.94 -11.08
N LYS A 83 -4.84 -13.69 -11.62
CA LYS A 83 -5.26 -12.44 -12.21
C LYS A 83 -6.18 -11.71 -11.25
N VAL A 84 -5.94 -10.43 -11.00
CA VAL A 84 -6.75 -9.60 -10.11
C VAL A 84 -7.35 -8.45 -10.90
N THR A 85 -8.63 -8.16 -10.70
CA THR A 85 -9.31 -7.00 -11.29
C THR A 85 -10.03 -6.24 -10.20
N GLY A 86 -9.81 -4.93 -10.13
CA GLY A 86 -10.43 -4.10 -9.09
C GLY A 86 -9.54 -2.92 -8.70
N LYS A 87 -9.95 -2.19 -7.67
CA LYS A 87 -9.23 -1.01 -7.18
C LYS A 87 -8.99 -1.12 -5.68
N LEU A 88 -7.81 -0.70 -5.24
CA LEU A 88 -7.45 -0.63 -3.84
C LEU A 88 -6.90 0.76 -3.54
N GLN A 89 -7.37 1.37 -2.46
CA GLN A 89 -6.81 2.60 -1.91
C GLN A 89 -6.21 2.28 -0.54
N LEU A 90 -4.95 2.64 -0.36
CA LEU A 90 -4.24 2.61 0.91
C LEU A 90 -3.95 4.04 1.36
N ASP A 91 -4.61 4.45 2.44
CA ASP A 91 -4.37 5.73 3.11
C ASP A 91 -3.43 5.52 4.29
N LEU A 92 -2.33 6.27 4.30
CA LEU A 92 -1.32 6.28 5.35
C LEU A 92 -1.42 7.61 6.08
N THR A 93 -1.71 7.60 7.38
CA THR A 93 -1.93 8.82 8.15
C THR A 93 -1.07 8.85 9.40
N GLN A 94 -0.70 10.05 9.85
CA GLN A 94 0.18 10.27 11.00
C GLN A 94 1.50 9.49 10.87
N MET A 95 2.04 9.44 9.64
CA MET A 95 3.24 8.66 9.37
C MET A 95 4.46 9.29 10.04
N VAL A 96 5.28 8.46 10.68
CA VAL A 96 6.56 8.84 11.29
C VAL A 96 7.63 7.83 10.91
N SER A 97 8.90 8.20 11.11
CA SER A 97 10.06 7.31 10.91
C SER A 97 11.06 7.52 12.04
N ALA A 98 11.80 6.47 12.40
CA ALA A 98 12.93 6.58 13.33
C ALA A 98 14.07 7.47 12.80
N LEU A 99 14.11 7.74 11.50
CA LEU A 99 15.18 8.48 10.82
C LEU A 99 14.94 9.99 10.71
N SER A 100 13.87 10.50 11.32
CA SER A 100 13.52 11.91 11.30
C SER A 100 12.97 12.37 12.64
N PRO A 101 13.39 13.55 13.14
CA PRO A 101 12.74 14.17 14.30
C PRO A 101 11.35 14.73 13.96
N VAL A 102 11.02 14.90 12.68
CA VAL A 102 9.76 15.47 12.20
C VAL A 102 8.60 14.52 12.45
N LYS A 103 7.60 14.96 13.22
CA LYS A 103 6.43 14.16 13.59
C LYS A 103 5.16 15.00 13.52
N PRO A 104 4.17 14.66 12.66
CA PRO A 104 4.22 13.61 11.62
C PRO A 104 5.04 14.03 10.39
N LEU A 105 5.57 13.06 9.66
CA LEU A 105 6.14 13.23 8.31
C LEU A 105 5.09 13.64 7.29
N GLY A 106 3.87 13.11 7.44
CA GLY A 106 2.75 13.45 6.59
C GLY A 106 1.64 12.41 6.54
N ALA A 107 0.75 12.62 5.58
CA ALA A 107 -0.29 11.69 5.17
C ALA A 107 -0.17 11.43 3.66
N TYR A 108 -0.36 10.18 3.26
CA TYR A 108 -0.15 9.73 1.89
C TYR A 108 -1.31 8.85 1.44
N ARG A 109 -1.50 8.79 0.13
CA ARG A 109 -2.43 7.88 -0.52
C ARG A 109 -1.73 7.12 -1.63
N LEU A 110 -1.82 5.80 -1.57
CA LEU A 110 -1.44 4.91 -2.65
C LEU A 110 -2.73 4.32 -3.25
N ARG A 111 -2.93 4.50 -4.56
CA ARG A 111 -4.00 3.84 -5.31
C ARG A 111 -3.39 2.76 -6.17
N ILE A 112 -4.05 1.61 -6.21
CA ILE A 112 -3.68 0.47 -7.04
C ILE A 112 -4.90 0.09 -7.89
N ASP A 113 -4.72 0.08 -9.21
CA ASP A 113 -5.73 -0.33 -10.19
C ASP A 113 -5.28 -1.66 -10.81
N PHE A 114 -5.93 -2.76 -10.41
CA PHE A 114 -5.62 -4.11 -10.85
C PHE A 114 -6.37 -4.43 -12.16
N GLN A 115 -5.63 -4.90 -13.16
CA GLN A 115 -6.09 -5.21 -14.51
C GLN A 115 -5.50 -6.54 -14.98
N GLY A 116 -6.03 -7.63 -14.44
CA GLY A 116 -5.63 -8.98 -14.78
C GLY A 116 -4.24 -9.33 -14.24
N ASP A 117 -3.27 -9.49 -15.12
CA ASP A 117 -1.86 -9.80 -14.80
C ASP A 117 -1.00 -8.55 -14.58
N SER A 118 -1.62 -7.37 -14.64
CA SER A 118 -0.96 -6.08 -14.43
C SER A 118 -1.70 -5.24 -13.39
N SER A 119 -1.00 -4.30 -12.79
CA SER A 119 -1.58 -3.29 -11.91
C SER A 119 -0.90 -1.95 -12.12
N LYS A 120 -1.65 -0.85 -12.05
CA LYS A 120 -1.09 0.52 -12.02
C LYS A 120 -1.09 1.05 -10.59
N LEU A 121 -0.03 1.78 -10.23
CA LEU A 121 0.18 2.36 -8.91
C LEU A 121 0.30 3.88 -9.03
N ASP A 122 -0.32 4.59 -8.11
CA ASP A 122 -0.27 6.05 -8.00
C ASP A 122 -0.10 6.44 -6.52
N LEU A 123 1.01 7.09 -6.21
CA LEU A 123 1.37 7.59 -4.87
C LEU A 123 1.30 9.11 -4.87
N GLN A 124 0.65 9.67 -3.85
CA GLN A 124 0.58 11.11 -3.63
C GLN A 124 0.61 11.47 -2.14
N SER A 125 1.26 12.58 -1.83
CA SER A 125 1.09 13.29 -0.55
C SER A 125 -0.29 13.91 -0.46
N LEU A 126 -0.91 13.76 0.70
CA LEU A 126 -2.12 14.46 1.10
C LEU A 126 -1.79 15.66 1.97
N SER A 127 -0.80 15.53 2.85
CA SER A 127 -0.31 16.59 3.72
C SER A 127 1.05 16.26 4.31
N GLY A 128 1.71 17.26 4.89
CA GLY A 128 2.89 17.12 5.71
C GLY A 128 4.21 17.48 5.03
N PRO A 129 5.27 17.57 5.84
CA PRO A 129 6.56 18.12 5.41
C PRO A 129 7.38 17.19 4.51
N LEU A 130 7.16 15.88 4.53
CA LEU A 130 7.76 14.97 3.55
C LEU A 130 6.77 14.81 2.38
N LEU A 131 7.12 15.37 1.23
CA LEU A 131 6.35 15.30 0.00
C LEU A 131 6.79 14.09 -0.81
N LEU A 132 5.84 13.22 -1.15
CA LEU A 132 6.02 12.00 -1.92
C LEU A 132 5.05 12.00 -3.10
N THR A 133 5.57 11.76 -4.29
CA THR A 133 4.74 11.45 -5.47
C THR A 133 5.38 10.33 -6.26
N GLY A 134 4.59 9.58 -7.01
CA GLY A 134 5.14 8.59 -7.92
C GLY A 134 4.09 7.73 -8.58
N GLN A 135 4.50 7.05 -9.64
CA GLN A 135 3.67 6.14 -10.39
C GLN A 135 4.45 4.86 -10.66
N GLY A 136 3.73 3.77 -10.86
CA GLY A 136 4.35 2.51 -11.20
C GLY A 136 3.38 1.51 -11.79
N GLU A 137 3.92 0.35 -12.10
CA GLU A 137 3.18 -0.81 -12.52
C GLU A 137 3.75 -2.08 -11.92
N ILE A 138 2.88 -3.05 -11.67
CA ILE A 138 3.29 -4.43 -11.41
C ILE A 138 2.86 -5.22 -12.62
N VAL A 139 3.76 -5.94 -13.27
CA VAL A 139 3.45 -6.82 -14.41
C VAL A 139 3.97 -8.21 -14.08
N ARG A 140 3.06 -9.18 -13.96
CA ARG A 140 3.40 -10.58 -13.62
C ARG A 140 4.28 -10.69 -12.36
N GLY A 141 4.01 -9.85 -11.37
CA GLY A 141 4.74 -9.80 -10.10
C GLY A 141 6.02 -8.98 -10.10
N ALA A 142 6.52 -8.51 -11.25
CA ALA A 142 7.65 -7.59 -11.31
C ALA A 142 7.16 -6.15 -11.12
N LEU A 143 7.72 -5.45 -10.13
CA LEU A 143 7.37 -4.06 -9.80
C LEU A 143 8.29 -3.09 -10.54
N ARG A 144 7.73 -2.15 -11.28
CA ARG A 144 8.44 -0.97 -11.79
C ARG A 144 7.80 0.27 -11.20
N PHE A 145 8.54 1.01 -10.38
CA PHE A 145 8.03 2.22 -9.75
C PHE A 145 9.02 3.38 -9.94
N SER A 146 8.47 4.55 -10.27
CA SER A 146 9.19 5.81 -10.41
C SER A 146 8.48 6.88 -9.61
N GLY A 147 9.19 7.48 -8.65
CA GLY A 147 8.67 8.56 -7.85
C GLY A 147 9.74 9.55 -7.42
N GLN A 148 9.30 10.53 -6.65
CA GLN A 148 10.13 11.56 -6.08
C GLN A 148 9.74 11.79 -4.61
N ALA A 149 10.76 12.04 -3.80
CA ALA A 149 10.62 12.53 -2.45
C ALA A 149 11.30 13.90 -2.32
N SER A 150 10.63 14.86 -1.68
CA SER A 150 11.20 16.16 -1.35
C SER A 150 10.75 16.60 0.04
N ALA A 151 11.52 17.49 0.66
CA ALA A 151 11.10 18.17 1.86
C ALA A 151 10.30 19.43 1.51
N GLN A 152 9.34 19.78 2.34
CA GLN A 152 8.76 21.11 2.39
C GLN A 152 9.84 22.13 2.80
N GLU A 153 9.68 23.37 2.34
CA GLU A 153 10.59 24.46 2.69
C GLU A 153 10.75 24.60 4.22
N GLY A 154 12.00 24.60 4.67
CA GLY A 154 12.38 24.70 6.08
C GLY A 154 12.63 23.36 6.78
N GLU A 155 12.23 22.24 6.16
CA GLU A 155 12.32 20.89 6.74
C GLU A 155 13.46 20.06 6.14
N GLU A 156 14.25 20.61 5.21
CA GLU A 156 15.28 19.88 4.46
C GLU A 156 16.35 19.29 5.38
N LYS A 157 16.78 20.05 6.41
CA LYS A 157 17.78 19.58 7.37
C LYS A 157 17.24 18.47 8.26
N GLN A 158 15.99 18.58 8.67
CA GLN A 158 15.36 17.62 9.57
C GLN A 158 15.05 16.31 8.84
N LEU A 159 14.70 16.38 7.56
CA LEU A 159 14.40 15.23 6.71
C LEU A 159 15.61 14.61 6.01
N ALA A 160 16.81 15.22 6.13
CA ALA A 160 17.99 14.83 5.35
C ALA A 160 18.37 13.35 5.50
N ALA A 161 18.35 12.81 6.73
CA ALA A 161 18.72 11.42 7.00
C ALA A 161 17.75 10.43 6.36
N LEU A 162 16.43 10.68 6.50
CA LEU A 162 15.40 9.88 5.84
C LEU A 162 15.51 9.97 4.30
N MET A 163 15.63 11.19 3.76
CA MET A 163 15.75 11.42 2.32
C MET A 163 16.96 10.68 1.73
N ASN A 164 18.11 10.66 2.42
CA ASN A 164 19.29 9.95 1.95
C ASN A 164 19.10 8.43 1.85
N LEU A 165 18.19 7.85 2.65
CA LEU A 165 17.88 6.42 2.60
C LEU A 165 16.80 6.06 1.56
N LEU A 166 15.98 7.02 1.15
CA LEU A 166 14.92 6.79 0.17
C LEU A 166 15.45 6.64 -1.28
N GLY A 167 16.63 7.19 -1.59
CA GLY A 167 17.20 7.07 -2.92
C GLY A 167 18.29 8.10 -3.22
N GLN A 168 18.64 8.21 -4.50
CA GLN A 168 19.69 9.13 -4.94
C GLN A 168 19.17 10.57 -5.00
N ARG A 169 19.95 11.49 -4.43
CA ARG A 169 19.66 12.93 -4.47
C ARG A 169 19.91 13.48 -5.87
N ARG A 170 18.97 14.29 -6.35
CA ARG A 170 19.08 15.11 -7.56
C ARG A 170 18.70 16.55 -7.21
N GLN A 171 19.37 17.50 -7.84
CA GLN A 171 19.04 18.92 -7.76
C GLN A 171 18.20 19.27 -8.99
N VAL A 172 16.95 19.67 -8.78
CA VAL A 172 16.08 20.18 -9.86
C VAL A 172 15.70 21.62 -9.51
N GLY A 173 16.28 22.56 -10.24
CA GLY A 173 16.18 23.98 -9.89
C GLY A 173 16.85 24.26 -8.54
N ASN A 174 16.07 24.73 -7.56
CA ASN A 174 16.53 25.05 -6.20
C ASN A 174 16.04 24.04 -5.14
N GLN A 175 15.46 22.92 -5.56
CA GLN A 175 14.87 21.90 -4.67
C GLN A 175 15.72 20.62 -4.64
N ASN A 176 15.97 20.13 -3.43
CA ASN A 176 16.54 18.81 -3.21
C ASN A 176 15.45 17.75 -3.40
N ILE A 177 15.57 16.96 -4.47
CA ILE A 177 14.65 15.85 -4.77
C ILE A 177 15.42 14.54 -4.63
N VAL A 178 14.75 13.49 -4.16
CA VAL A 178 15.25 12.13 -4.13
C VAL A 178 14.43 11.29 -5.08
N ALA A 179 15.08 10.65 -6.06
CA ALA A 179 14.41 9.73 -6.96
C ALA A 179 14.12 8.40 -6.24
N LEU A 180 12.88 7.93 -6.36
CA LEU A 180 12.42 6.63 -5.87
C LEU A 180 12.32 5.69 -7.07
N GLU A 181 13.30 4.83 -7.27
CA GLU A 181 13.33 3.88 -8.39
C GLU A 181 13.42 2.45 -7.84
N PHE A 182 12.41 1.63 -8.18
CA PHE A 182 12.35 0.21 -7.80
C PHE A 182 12.07 -0.64 -9.05
N GLN A 183 12.83 -1.74 -9.21
CA GLN A 183 12.74 -2.71 -10.31
C GLN A 183 12.66 -4.14 -9.75
#